data_AF-Q6JAD2-F1
#
_entry.id   AF-Q6JAD2-F1
#
_cell.length_a   1.000
_cell.length_b   1.000
_cell.length_c   1.000
_cell.angle_alpha   90.00
_cell.angle_beta   90.00
_cell.angle_gamma   90.00
#
_symmetry.space_group_name_H-M   'P 1'
#
loop_
_entity.id
_entity.type
_entity.pdbx_description
1 polymer ?
#
loop_
_entity_poly.entity_id
_entity_poly.type
_entity_poly.pdbx_seq_one_letter_code
_entity_poly.pdbx_strand_id
1 'polypeptide(L)'
;MAAASASLLHLATPTLTRSTRLAVRLPSAQLSRWPSGARIAAAQPPRAYKVTIEHGGESRVVEVEEDETILSRALDEGLDVPHDCKLGVCMTCPARLVSGTVDQSDGMLSDDVVARGYALLCAAYPRSDCTIRVIPEDELLKVQLATADD
;
A
#
# COMPACT_ATOMS: atom_id res chain seq x y z
N MET A 1 -48.33 -28.68 -10.79
CA MET A 1 -48.28 -27.44 -11.59
C MET A 1 -46.82 -27.02 -11.69
N ALA A 2 -46.38 -26.70 -12.91
CA ALA A 2 -45.09 -26.12 -13.35
C ALA A 2 -43.78 -26.84 -12.97
N ALA A 3 -43.14 -27.36 -14.02
CA ALA A 3 -41.84 -28.03 -14.05
C ALA A 3 -40.66 -27.06 -14.24
N ALA A 4 -39.47 -27.59 -13.97
CA ALA A 4 -38.14 -27.37 -14.57
C ALA A 4 -37.87 -26.00 -15.26
N SER A 5 -36.72 -25.37 -15.08
CA SER A 5 -35.47 -25.85 -15.68
C SER A 5 -34.30 -24.97 -15.23
N ALA A 6 -33.14 -25.59 -14.99
CA ALA A 6 -31.87 -24.92 -14.75
C ALA A 6 -31.28 -24.39 -16.08
N SER A 7 -30.80 -23.14 -16.08
CA SER A 7 -29.96 -22.59 -17.16
C SER A 7 -28.50 -22.68 -16.76
N LEU A 8 -27.77 -23.57 -17.45
CA LEU A 8 -26.31 -23.56 -17.54
C LEU A 8 -25.90 -22.52 -18.59
N LEU A 9 -25.20 -21.47 -18.18
CA LEU A 9 -24.52 -20.57 -19.10
C LEU A 9 -23.06 -21.01 -19.25
N HIS A 10 -22.73 -21.34 -20.49
CA HIS A 10 -21.44 -21.84 -20.93
C HIS A 10 -20.31 -20.83 -20.70
N LEU A 11 -19.21 -21.33 -20.13
CA LEU A 11 -17.91 -20.68 -20.16
C LEU A 11 -17.41 -20.62 -21.61
N ALA A 12 -17.33 -19.40 -22.16
CA ALA A 12 -16.57 -19.13 -23.38
C ALA A 12 -15.12 -18.84 -22.99
N THR A 13 -14.20 -19.74 -23.32
CA THR A 13 -12.77 -19.48 -23.25
C THR A 13 -12.34 -18.64 -24.45
N PRO A 14 -11.69 -17.48 -24.24
CA PRO A 14 -11.16 -16.70 -25.34
C PRO A 14 -9.92 -17.40 -25.90
N THR A 15 -10.00 -17.82 -27.17
CA THR A 15 -8.86 -18.29 -27.93
C THR A 15 -7.84 -17.16 -28.09
N LEU A 16 -6.65 -17.34 -27.54
CA LEU A 16 -5.47 -16.50 -27.74
C LEU A 16 -5.16 -16.39 -29.24
N THR A 17 -5.57 -15.29 -29.86
CA THR A 17 -5.10 -14.92 -31.19
C THR A 17 -3.63 -14.53 -31.12
N ARG A 18 -2.83 -15.26 -31.88
CA ARG A 18 -1.39 -15.06 -32.10
C ARG A 18 -1.11 -13.61 -32.49
N SER A 19 -0.64 -12.82 -31.52
CA SER A 19 -0.18 -11.45 -31.74
C SER A 19 0.92 -11.46 -32.80
N THR A 20 0.62 -10.89 -33.96
CA THR A 20 1.62 -10.48 -34.94
C THR A 20 2.52 -9.46 -34.27
N ARG A 21 3.78 -9.85 -34.01
CA ARG A 21 4.84 -8.92 -33.60
C ARG A 21 4.97 -7.87 -34.70
N LEU A 22 4.39 -6.70 -34.49
CA LEU A 22 4.79 -5.51 -35.23
C LEU A 22 6.23 -5.22 -34.84
N ALA A 23 7.16 -5.55 -35.73
CA ALA A 23 8.54 -5.11 -35.61
C ALA A 23 8.57 -3.60 -35.84
N VAL A 24 8.52 -2.82 -34.74
CA VAL A 24 8.86 -1.40 -34.78
C VAL A 24 10.34 -1.32 -35.16
N ARG A 25 10.61 -0.92 -36.40
CA ARG A 25 11.97 -0.57 -36.85
C ARG A 25 12.36 0.73 -36.17
N LEU A 26 13.07 0.61 -35.05
CA LEU A 26 13.78 1.73 -34.44
C LEU A 26 14.90 2.16 -35.41
N PRO A 27 14.95 3.43 -35.85
CA PRO A 27 16.04 3.93 -36.67
C PRO A 27 17.36 3.82 -35.90
N SER A 28 18.31 3.06 -36.44
CA SER A 28 19.60 2.72 -35.83
C SER A 28 20.52 3.92 -35.52
N ALA A 29 20.14 5.13 -35.93
CA ALA A 29 21.01 6.30 -35.91
C ALA A 29 20.98 7.11 -34.59
N GLN A 30 20.06 6.82 -33.66
CA GLN A 30 19.93 7.61 -32.41
C GLN A 30 20.43 6.89 -31.14
N LEU A 31 20.88 5.63 -31.27
CA LEU A 31 21.48 4.87 -30.17
C LEU A 31 22.96 5.22 -29.91
N SER A 32 23.60 6.00 -30.79
CA SER A 32 25.04 6.27 -30.73
C SER A 32 25.45 7.43 -29.79
N ARG A 33 24.49 8.08 -29.13
CA ARG A 33 24.76 9.17 -28.15
C ARG A 33 24.62 8.76 -26.69
N TRP A 34 24.39 7.47 -26.42
CA TRP A 34 24.42 7.00 -25.04
C TRP A 34 25.87 6.84 -24.60
N PRO A 35 26.32 7.53 -23.53
CA PRO A 35 27.69 7.44 -23.06
C PRO A 35 27.98 5.97 -22.73
N SER A 36 28.90 5.37 -23.49
CA SER A 36 29.22 3.92 -23.47
C SER A 36 29.92 3.45 -22.19
N GLY A 37 29.75 4.17 -21.07
CA GLY A 37 30.44 3.94 -19.81
C GLY A 37 29.68 4.37 -18.56
N ALA A 38 28.40 4.77 -18.66
CA ALA A 38 27.57 4.99 -17.48
C ALA A 38 27.24 3.63 -16.83
N ARG A 39 28.11 3.16 -15.93
CA ARG A 39 27.79 2.04 -15.04
C ARG A 39 26.70 2.54 -14.09
N ILE A 40 25.47 2.09 -14.28
CA ILE A 40 24.44 2.22 -13.24
C ILE A 40 24.94 1.40 -12.06
N ALA A 41 25.28 2.06 -10.95
CA ALA A 41 25.59 1.36 -9.71
C ALA A 41 24.36 0.51 -9.36
N ALA A 42 24.57 -0.78 -9.09
CA ALA A 42 23.50 -1.63 -8.60
C ALA A 42 22.97 -1.02 -7.29
N ALA A 43 21.70 -0.62 -7.26
CA ALA A 43 21.04 -0.21 -6.03
C ALA A 43 21.11 -1.39 -5.04
N GLN A 44 21.46 -1.11 -3.78
CA GLN A 44 21.32 -2.09 -2.72
C GLN A 44 19.82 -2.46 -2.59
N PRO A 45 19.48 -3.73 -2.30
CA PRO A 45 18.09 -4.08 -2.06
C PRO A 45 17.55 -3.23 -0.89
N PRO A 46 16.30 -2.73 -0.99
CA PRO A 46 15.68 -2.02 0.12
C PRO A 46 15.65 -2.92 1.37
N ARG A 47 15.69 -2.30 2.54
CA ARG A 47 15.48 -3.04 3.79
C ARG A 47 14.00 -3.35 3.93
N ALA A 48 13.67 -4.56 4.37
CA ALA A 48 12.32 -4.94 4.75
C ALA A 48 12.19 -5.09 6.27
N TYR A 49 11.00 -4.81 6.79
CA TYR A 49 10.65 -4.94 8.21
C TYR A 49 9.42 -5.82 8.39
N LYS A 50 9.36 -6.55 9.51
CA LYS A 50 8.17 -7.32 9.88
C LYS A 50 7.16 -6.41 10.57
N VAL A 51 6.02 -6.24 9.92
CA VAL A 51 4.92 -5.43 10.43
C VAL A 51 3.77 -6.34 10.85
N THR A 52 3.43 -6.34 12.14
CA THR A 52 2.26 -7.04 12.66
C THR A 52 1.05 -6.10 12.58
N ILE A 53 0.05 -6.47 11.77
CA ILE A 53 -1.18 -5.71 11.55
C ILE A 53 -2.32 -6.37 12.31
N GLU A 54 -2.81 -5.69 13.36
CA GLU A 54 -4.00 -6.07 14.11
C GLU A 54 -5.23 -5.38 13.51
N HIS A 55 -6.16 -6.16 12.94
CA HIS A 55 -7.40 -5.66 12.36
C HIS A 55 -8.53 -6.69 12.49
N GLY A 56 -9.74 -6.25 12.83
CA GLY A 56 -10.92 -7.14 12.90
C GLY A 56 -10.84 -8.27 13.93
N GLY A 57 -9.95 -8.15 14.93
CA GLY A 57 -9.68 -9.22 15.91
C GLY A 57 -8.67 -10.28 15.43
N GLU A 58 -8.13 -10.13 14.23
CA GLU A 58 -7.04 -10.95 13.70
C GLU A 58 -5.72 -10.18 13.76
N SER A 59 -4.61 -10.93 13.78
CA SER A 59 -3.26 -10.39 13.63
C SER A 59 -2.58 -11.08 12.46
N ARG A 60 -2.03 -10.31 11.51
CA ARG A 60 -1.20 -10.85 10.42
C ARG A 60 0.15 -10.18 10.39
N VAL A 61 1.19 -10.95 10.11
CA VAL A 61 2.55 -10.43 9.93
C VAL A 61 2.85 -10.37 8.44
N VAL A 62 3.28 -9.20 7.97
CA VAL A 62 3.67 -8.95 6.59
C VAL A 62 5.09 -8.38 6.56
N GLU A 63 5.86 -8.68 5.51
CA GLU A 63 7.17 -8.06 5.28
C GLU A 63 6.97 -6.84 4.38
N VAL A 64 7.33 -5.66 4.90
CA VAL A 64 7.11 -4.37 4.23
C VAL A 64 8.48 -3.73 3.95
N GLU A 65 8.71 -3.33 2.70
CA GLU A 65 9.94 -2.62 2.33
C GLU A 65 9.96 -1.21 2.95
N GLU A 66 11.15 -0.68 3.23
CA GLU A 66 11.32 0.62 3.88
C GLU A 66 10.83 1.80 3.02
N ASP A 67 10.72 1.62 1.71
CA ASP A 67 10.17 2.58 0.74
C ASP A 67 8.73 2.25 0.32
N GLU A 68 8.09 1.29 0.97
CA GLU A 68 6.71 0.88 0.75
C GLU A 68 5.82 1.30 1.93
N THR A 69 4.61 1.78 1.65
CA THR A 69 3.65 2.10 2.71
C THR A 69 3.07 0.82 3.30
N ILE A 70 2.80 0.82 4.61
CA ILE A 70 2.16 -0.32 5.28
C ILE A 70 0.80 -0.64 4.64
N LEU A 71 0.03 0.38 4.22
CA LEU A 71 -1.23 0.16 3.51
C LEU A 71 -1.03 -0.60 2.19
N SER A 72 -0.06 -0.18 1.37
CA SER A 72 0.20 -0.83 0.07
C SER A 72 0.47 -2.32 0.26
N ARG A 73 1.42 -2.65 1.15
CA ARG A 73 1.75 -4.05 1.42
C ARG A 73 0.57 -4.83 2.00
N ALA A 74 -0.20 -4.21 2.91
CA ALA A 74 -1.37 -4.86 3.50
C ALA A 74 -2.39 -5.27 2.42
N LEU A 75 -2.70 -4.35 1.49
CA LEU A 75 -3.64 -4.62 0.39
C LEU A 75 -3.13 -5.70 -0.56
N ASP A 76 -1.82 -5.70 -0.87
CA ASP A 76 -1.20 -6.72 -1.73
C ASP A 76 -1.22 -8.13 -1.08
N GLU A 77 -1.11 -8.20 0.25
CA GLU A 77 -1.26 -9.42 1.06
C GLU A 77 -2.75 -9.81 1.31
N GLY A 78 -3.69 -9.07 0.71
CA GLY A 78 -5.12 -9.35 0.81
C GLY A 78 -5.74 -9.03 2.17
N LEU A 79 -5.14 -8.13 2.95
CA LEU A 79 -5.76 -7.57 4.15
C LEU A 79 -6.74 -6.46 3.76
N ASP A 80 -8.01 -6.64 4.14
CA ASP A 80 -9.05 -5.63 3.95
C ASP A 80 -8.99 -4.62 5.11
N VAL A 81 -8.14 -3.61 4.98
CA VAL A 81 -8.04 -2.50 5.94
C VAL A 81 -8.75 -1.25 5.38
N PRO A 82 -9.45 -0.45 6.22
CA PRO A 82 -10.12 0.76 5.77
C PRO A 82 -9.17 1.74 5.07
N HIS A 83 -9.59 2.26 3.92
CA HIS A 83 -8.85 3.27 3.16
C HIS A 83 -9.77 3.97 2.15
N ASP A 84 -9.39 5.18 1.74
CA ASP A 84 -10.08 5.92 0.67
C ASP A 84 -9.07 6.65 -0.23
N CYS A 85 -8.55 7.81 0.18
CA CYS A 85 -7.75 8.67 -0.71
C CYS A 85 -6.35 8.14 -1.05
N LYS A 86 -5.69 7.41 -0.14
CA LYS A 86 -4.28 6.98 -0.24
C LYS A 86 -3.25 8.11 -0.44
N LEU A 87 -3.54 9.30 0.10
CA LEU A 87 -2.71 10.50 -0.05
C LEU A 87 -2.28 11.11 1.30
N GLY A 88 -2.46 10.40 2.42
CA GLY A 88 -2.07 10.91 3.75
C GLY A 88 -2.99 11.97 4.35
N VAL A 89 -4.18 12.22 3.77
CA VAL A 89 -5.05 13.37 4.17
C VAL A 89 -6.45 13.01 4.66
N CYS A 90 -7.07 11.93 4.20
CA CYS A 90 -8.49 11.66 4.49
C CYS A 90 -8.76 11.04 5.87
N MET A 91 -7.73 10.59 6.58
CA MET A 91 -7.82 9.95 7.90
C MET A 91 -8.56 8.60 7.97
N THR A 92 -9.07 8.06 6.85
CA THR A 92 -9.81 6.79 6.74
C THR A 92 -8.96 5.52 6.91
N CYS A 93 -7.62 5.62 6.90
CA CYS A 93 -6.73 4.48 7.15
C CYS A 93 -5.95 4.57 8.47
N PRO A 94 -6.61 4.87 9.61
CA PRO A 94 -5.90 5.17 10.83
C PRO A 94 -5.45 3.90 11.55
N ALA A 95 -4.32 4.01 12.25
CA ALA A 95 -3.85 2.99 13.15
C ALA A 95 -3.19 3.59 14.40
N ARG A 96 -3.10 2.78 15.44
CA ARG A 96 -2.20 2.98 16.58
C ARG A 96 -0.92 2.22 16.35
N LEU A 97 0.22 2.88 16.51
CA LEU A 97 1.53 2.24 16.62
C LEU A 97 1.69 1.68 18.04
N VAL A 98 1.58 0.36 18.18
CA VAL A 98 1.67 -0.36 19.46
C VAL A 98 3.13 -0.51 19.89
N SER A 99 4.02 -0.78 18.93
CA SER A 99 5.46 -0.90 19.15
C SER A 99 6.24 -0.66 17.86
N GLY A 100 7.51 -0.29 17.98
CA GLY A 100 8.40 -0.02 16.84
C GLY A 100 8.33 1.44 16.39
N THR A 101 8.86 1.71 15.20
CA THR A 101 8.92 3.06 14.63
C THR A 101 8.47 3.07 13.18
N VAL A 102 7.79 4.15 12.81
CA VAL A 102 7.42 4.46 11.42
C VAL A 102 7.81 5.89 11.11
N ASP A 103 8.13 6.14 9.85
CA ASP A 103 8.17 7.46 9.25
C ASP A 103 6.80 7.72 8.63
N GLN A 104 6.18 8.83 9.00
CA GLN A 104 4.90 9.25 8.44
C GLN A 104 4.89 10.73 8.04
N SER A 105 6.06 11.23 7.62
CA SER A 105 6.26 12.63 7.23
C SER A 105 5.42 13.07 6.02
N ASP A 106 4.93 12.12 5.20
CA ASP A 106 4.00 12.37 4.10
C ASP A 106 2.53 12.52 4.56
N GLY A 107 2.23 12.27 5.84
CA GLY A 107 0.89 12.36 6.42
C GLY A 107 0.55 13.73 6.97
N MET A 108 -0.75 14.06 7.04
CA MET A 108 -1.26 15.35 7.52
C MET A 108 -1.81 15.31 8.96
N LEU A 109 -1.25 14.47 9.82
CA LEU A 109 -1.58 14.43 11.25
C LEU A 109 -0.88 15.57 12.00
N SER A 110 -1.47 16.05 13.09
CA SER A 110 -0.77 17.00 13.97
C SER A 110 0.37 16.30 14.73
N ASP A 111 1.38 17.06 15.13
CA ASP A 111 2.52 16.52 15.87
C ASP A 111 2.09 15.83 17.17
N ASP A 112 1.08 16.37 17.86
CA ASP A 112 0.53 15.77 19.09
C ASP A 112 -0.18 14.43 18.81
N VAL A 113 -0.90 14.32 17.70
CA VAL A 113 -1.52 13.07 17.28
C VAL A 113 -0.45 12.03 16.96
N VAL A 114 0.61 12.41 16.23
CA VAL A 114 1.76 11.54 15.94
C VAL A 114 2.46 11.11 17.23
N ALA A 115 2.70 12.03 18.16
CA ALA A 115 3.35 11.77 19.45
C ALA A 115 2.53 10.82 20.34
N ARG A 116 1.20 10.83 20.20
CA ARG A 116 0.28 9.88 20.86
C ARG A 116 0.28 8.49 20.21
N GLY A 117 1.13 8.25 19.23
CA GLY A 117 1.28 6.96 18.57
C GLY A 117 0.18 6.66 17.56
N TYR A 118 -0.44 7.67 16.96
CA TYR A 118 -1.32 7.47 15.80
C TYR A 118 -0.52 7.52 14.50
N ALA A 119 -0.98 6.79 13.49
CA ALA A 119 -0.42 6.82 12.16
C ALA A 119 -1.50 6.64 11.07
N LEU A 120 -1.23 7.13 9.87
CA LEU A 120 -2.02 6.83 8.67
C LEU A 120 -1.30 5.76 7.86
N LEU A 121 -1.90 4.59 7.67
CA LEU A 121 -1.25 3.47 6.99
C LEU A 121 -0.84 3.79 5.55
N CYS A 122 -1.58 4.66 4.88
CA CYS A 122 -1.26 5.11 3.52
C CYS A 122 -0.06 6.06 3.41
N ALA A 123 0.46 6.54 4.53
CA ALA A 123 1.61 7.43 4.59
C ALA A 123 2.65 6.95 5.62
N ALA A 124 2.50 5.73 6.15
CA ALA A 124 3.40 5.17 7.15
C ALA A 124 4.37 4.17 6.51
N TYR A 125 5.66 4.45 6.63
CA TYR A 125 6.76 3.61 6.19
C TYR A 125 7.49 3.04 7.42
N PRO A 126 7.70 1.71 7.51
CA PRO A 126 8.37 1.14 8.65
C PRO A 126 9.85 1.55 8.73
N ARG A 127 10.32 1.78 9.95
CA ARG A 127 11.74 2.05 10.28
C ARG A 127 12.31 1.04 11.28
N SER A 128 11.47 0.13 11.76
CA SER A 128 11.80 -1.07 12.53
C SER A 128 10.72 -2.13 12.33
N ASP A 129 10.96 -3.35 12.79
CA ASP A 129 9.86 -4.27 13.07
C ASP A 129 8.87 -3.58 14.00
N CYS A 130 7.58 -3.64 13.68
CA CYS A 130 6.56 -2.87 14.38
C CYS A 130 5.23 -3.62 14.48
N THR A 131 4.40 -3.20 15.43
CA THR A 131 3.03 -3.68 15.59
C THR A 131 2.11 -2.49 15.50
N ILE A 132 1.10 -2.59 14.65
CA ILE A 132 0.06 -1.58 14.48
C ILE A 132 -1.31 -2.19 14.74
N ARG A 133 -2.22 -1.37 15.25
CA ARG A 133 -3.63 -1.72 15.40
C ARG A 133 -4.48 -0.76 14.60
N VAL A 134 -5.18 -1.27 13.61
CA VAL A 134 -6.16 -0.49 12.85
C VAL A 134 -7.28 -0.05 13.79
N ILE A 135 -7.63 1.23 13.74
CA ILE A 135 -8.68 1.80 14.58
C ILE A 135 -9.83 2.34 13.72
N PRO A 136 -11.00 2.62 14.31
CA PRO A 136 -12.06 3.37 13.64
C PRO A 136 -11.64 4.82 13.31
N GLU A 137 -12.11 5.34 12.17
CA GLU A 137 -11.86 6.74 11.74
C GLU A 137 -12.31 7.77 12.79
N ASP A 138 -13.45 7.52 13.45
CA ASP A 138 -13.99 8.43 14.46
C ASP A 138 -13.10 8.56 15.70
N GLU A 139 -12.30 7.54 16.02
CA GLU A 139 -11.31 7.64 17.10
C GLU A 139 -10.20 8.63 16.74
N LEU A 140 -9.63 8.53 15.53
CA LEU A 140 -8.58 9.44 15.09
C LEU A 140 -9.10 10.87 14.96
N LEU A 141 -10.28 11.06 14.34
CA LEU A 141 -10.87 12.37 14.14
C LEU A 141 -11.09 13.13 15.45
N LYS A 142 -11.59 12.43 16.50
CA LYS A 142 -11.77 13.04 17.83
C LYS A 142 -10.46 13.57 18.40
N VAL A 143 -9.36 12.87 18.16
CA VAL A 143 -8.03 13.26 18.66
C VAL A 143 -7.43 14.38 17.83
N GLN A 144 -7.52 14.29 16.51
CA GLN A 144 -7.01 15.32 15.61
C GLN A 144 -7.73 16.66 15.81
N LEU A 145 -9.05 16.65 15.92
CA LEU A 145 -9.84 17.87 16.15
C LEU A 145 -9.57 18.47 17.53
N ALA A 146 -9.42 17.63 18.56
CA ALA A 146 -9.07 18.13 19.90
C ALA A 146 -7.73 18.87 19.94
N THR A 147 -6.76 18.48 19.11
CA THR A 147 -5.46 19.18 19.02
C THR A 147 -5.48 20.43 18.14
N ALA A 148 -6.57 20.70 17.43
CA ALA A 148 -6.69 21.87 16.56
C ALA A 148 -7.31 23.09 17.25
N ASP A 149 -7.93 22.89 18.43
CA ASP A 149 -8.59 23.94 19.21
C ASP A 149 -7.65 24.61 20.24
N ASP A 150 -6.42 24.12 20.40
CA ASP A 150 -5.35 24.67 21.27
C ASP A 150 -4.43 25.65 20.51
#